data_AF-A0A2T2QX30-F1
#
_entry.id   AF-A0A2T2QX30-F1
#
_cell.length_a   1.000
_cell.length_b   1.000
_cell.length_c   1.000
_cell.angle_alpha   90.00
_cell.angle_beta   90.00
_cell.angle_gamma   90.00
#
_symmetry.space_group_name_H-M   'P 1'
#
loop_
_entity.id
_entity.type
_entity.pdbx_description
1 polymer ?
#
loop_
_entity_poly.entity_id
_entity_poly.type
_entity_poly.pdbx_seq_one_letter_code
_entity_poly.pdbx_strand_id
1 'polypeptide(L)'
;MSKHSKAFTLLEILLVVAAVGLLAAIVFVAINPNEQLGKVRDTERQSEVDTLHDAIRQYSTDNGGTYPSAIAEMSNAEAKEICADGVSDEACINLTDDLTPEYIAEVPSGPQTEGPGSGYVVSKQDTRVRISAQNVEERSELITAGYSSNKLLDEKPFATLAYSTRLLREGHVTETRQSGTTAAGSYLVRVRQDNANNDTADVLPDGNGELSANSNVQNTTNSSDGQTLDTWVGSNNAYVTTWYDQSTENNQATQTTQSSQPQIVSNGSLIQSAGSVTPDFDGSDDYVDTGVTDNLQTGNFSVSAWMYLSDISATESRIVADDNNNDNGWALSYGDGGQEGVLRFFMRGMDNISLDTGNAVNEKTWHHVVGVFDNANNNRFIYIDGNVEASLTNDSGSPDTDSGTMLVGAKPKAGQYFPGNIEDVTMYKRVLSAGEVTKLYNRGR
;
A
#
# COMPACT_ATOMS: atom_id res chain seq x y z
N MET A 1 6.73 40.42 -64.31
CA MET A 1 6.32 39.01 -64.10
C MET A 1 4.89 39.01 -63.58
N SER A 2 3.92 38.48 -64.34
CA SER A 2 2.53 38.38 -63.87
C SER A 2 2.41 37.24 -62.86
N LYS A 3 2.02 37.54 -61.63
CA LYS A 3 1.72 36.52 -60.61
C LYS A 3 0.31 36.01 -60.89
N HIS A 4 0.19 34.85 -61.55
CA HIS A 4 -1.10 34.15 -61.64
C HIS A 4 -1.52 33.70 -60.23
N SER A 5 -2.47 34.41 -59.63
CA SER A 5 -3.21 33.93 -58.48
C SER A 5 -4.03 32.71 -58.92
N LYS A 6 -3.60 31.51 -58.53
CA LYS A 6 -4.38 30.28 -58.73
C LYS A 6 -5.65 30.41 -57.89
N ALA A 7 -6.77 30.71 -58.55
CA ALA A 7 -8.07 30.63 -57.91
C ALA A 7 -8.44 29.15 -57.74
N PHE A 8 -8.87 28.76 -56.54
CA PHE A 8 -9.34 27.41 -56.29
C PHE A 8 -10.57 27.10 -57.15
N THR A 9 -10.57 25.90 -57.74
CA THR A 9 -11.71 25.42 -58.51
C THR A 9 -12.83 24.97 -57.56
N LEU A 10 -14.09 25.06 -58.03
CA LEU A 10 -15.25 24.54 -57.29
C LEU A 10 -15.11 23.05 -56.93
N LEU A 11 -14.38 22.28 -57.74
CA LEU A 11 -14.10 20.86 -57.52
C LEU A 11 -13.19 20.64 -56.30
N GLU A 12 -12.13 21.45 -56.15
CA GLU A 12 -11.20 21.35 -55.02
C GLU A 12 -11.91 21.68 -53.69
N ILE A 13 -12.75 22.72 -53.67
CA ILE A 13 -13.54 23.08 -52.48
C ILE A 13 -14.51 21.95 -52.10
N LEU A 14 -15.18 21.34 -53.08
CA LEU A 14 -16.10 20.23 -52.86
C LEU A 14 -15.38 19.00 -52.28
N LEU A 15 -14.20 18.65 -52.81
CA LEU A 15 -13.37 17.56 -52.29
C LEU A 15 -12.90 17.82 -50.86
N VAL A 16 -12.47 19.05 -50.53
CA VAL A 16 -12.05 19.40 -49.18
C VAL A 16 -13.21 19.30 -48.19
N VAL A 17 -14.40 19.81 -48.53
CA VAL A 17 -15.59 19.69 -47.64
C VAL A 17 -16.01 18.24 -47.46
N ALA A 18 -15.98 17.42 -48.50
CA ALA A 18 -16.26 15.98 -48.41
C ALA A 18 -15.24 15.25 -47.52
N ALA A 19 -13.95 15.55 -47.65
CA ALA A 19 -12.89 14.97 -46.84
C ALA A 19 -12.99 15.39 -45.36
N VAL A 20 -13.26 16.67 -45.09
CA VAL A 20 -13.45 17.18 -43.72
C VAL A 20 -14.70 16.56 -43.08
N GLY A 21 -15.81 16.40 -43.82
CA GLY A 21 -17.01 15.73 -43.33
C GLY A 21 -16.76 14.25 -42.98
N LEU A 22 -16.00 13.53 -43.80
CA LEU A 22 -15.61 12.14 -43.54
C LEU A 22 -14.70 12.04 -42.30
N LEU A 23 -13.68 12.91 -42.19
CA LEU A 23 -12.78 12.93 -41.05
C LEU A 23 -13.52 13.29 -39.75
N ALA A 24 -14.43 14.25 -39.78
CA ALA A 24 -15.27 14.61 -38.64
C ALA A 24 -16.13 13.42 -38.18
N ALA A 25 -16.75 12.68 -39.12
CA ALA A 25 -17.53 11.49 -38.79
C ALA A 25 -16.67 10.39 -38.14
N ILE A 26 -15.44 10.16 -38.64
CA ILE A 26 -14.51 9.19 -38.05
C ILE A 26 -14.09 9.62 -36.64
N VAL A 27 -13.81 10.91 -36.41
CA VAL A 27 -13.45 11.44 -35.08
C VAL A 27 -14.63 11.31 -34.10
N PHE A 28 -15.87 11.57 -34.54
CA PHE A 28 -17.06 11.37 -33.69
C PHE A 28 -17.33 9.91 -33.32
N VAL A 29 -16.96 8.95 -34.17
CA VAL A 29 -17.06 7.51 -33.86
C VAL A 29 -15.91 7.05 -32.96
N ALA A 30 -14.71 7.64 -33.09
CA ALA A 30 -13.55 7.32 -32.27
C ALA A 30 -13.60 7.96 -30.87
N ILE A 31 -14.24 9.12 -30.72
CA ILE A 31 -14.45 9.82 -29.45
C ILE A 31 -15.93 9.72 -29.11
N ASN A 32 -16.35 8.60 -28.54
CA ASN A 32 -17.68 8.43 -27.95
C ASN A 32 -17.85 9.46 -26.82
N PRO A 33 -18.62 10.56 -27.00
CA PRO A 33 -18.58 11.68 -26.05
C PRO A 33 -19.24 11.32 -24.71
N ASN A 34 -20.23 10.42 -24.76
CA ASN A 34 -20.94 9.95 -23.58
C ASN A 34 -20.01 9.14 -22.66
N GLU A 35 -19.18 8.27 -23.24
CA GLU A 35 -18.17 7.48 -22.54
C GLU A 35 -17.09 8.37 -21.89
N GLN A 36 -16.61 9.39 -22.60
CA GLN A 36 -15.63 10.33 -22.03
C GLN A 36 -16.22 11.13 -20.86
N LEU A 37 -17.49 11.53 -20.94
CA LEU A 37 -18.18 12.22 -19.86
C LEU A 37 -18.52 11.28 -18.68
N GLY A 38 -18.85 10.01 -18.95
CA GLY A 38 -19.06 8.98 -17.94
C GLY A 38 -17.80 8.73 -17.12
N LYS A 39 -16.63 8.64 -17.77
CA LYS A 39 -15.32 8.50 -17.10
C LYS A 39 -14.96 9.66 -16.18
N VAL A 40 -15.35 10.89 -16.54
CA VAL A 40 -15.17 12.07 -15.66
C VAL A 40 -16.07 11.95 -14.43
N ARG A 41 -17.36 11.64 -14.60
CA ARG A 41 -18.31 11.45 -13.49
C ARG A 41 -17.93 10.28 -12.58
N ASP A 42 -17.42 9.18 -13.13
CA ASP A 42 -16.93 8.04 -12.35
C ASP A 42 -15.64 8.39 -11.57
N THR A 43 -14.82 9.33 -12.05
CA THR A 43 -13.65 9.83 -11.31
C THR A 43 -14.07 10.75 -10.16
N GLU A 44 -15.09 11.59 -10.37
CA GLU A 44 -15.73 12.44 -9.36
C GLU A 44 -16.38 11.59 -8.25
N ARG A 45 -17.18 10.58 -8.63
CA ARG A 45 -17.77 9.60 -7.70
C ARG A 45 -16.75 8.89 -6.83
N GLN A 46 -15.58 8.51 -7.36
CA GLN A 46 -14.53 7.88 -6.53
C GLN A 46 -14.03 8.84 -5.45
N SER A 47 -13.73 10.09 -5.81
CA SER A 47 -13.25 11.09 -4.86
C SER A 47 -14.26 11.38 -3.75
N GLU A 48 -15.55 11.41 -4.07
CA GLU A 48 -16.63 11.63 -3.10
C GLU A 48 -16.88 10.42 -2.19
N VAL A 49 -16.81 9.20 -2.75
CA VAL A 49 -16.87 7.93 -2.00
C VAL A 49 -15.73 7.82 -0.99
N ASP A 50 -14.50 8.17 -1.39
CA ASP A 50 -13.33 8.18 -0.50
C ASP A 50 -13.51 9.22 0.62
N THR A 51 -13.96 10.44 0.26
CA THR A 51 -14.16 11.53 1.23
C THR A 51 -15.23 11.18 2.28
N LEU A 52 -16.35 10.57 1.87
CA LEU A 52 -17.39 10.10 2.79
C LEU A 52 -16.90 8.98 3.70
N HIS A 53 -16.13 8.04 3.17
CA HIS A 53 -15.57 6.94 3.95
C HIS A 53 -14.59 7.45 5.01
N ASP A 54 -13.69 8.37 4.64
CA ASP A 54 -12.69 8.92 5.55
C ASP A 54 -13.32 9.77 6.64
N ALA A 55 -14.38 10.53 6.35
CA ALA A 55 -15.16 11.26 7.36
C ALA A 55 -15.80 10.32 8.40
N ILE A 56 -16.39 9.21 7.95
CA ILE A 56 -16.98 8.18 8.84
C ILE A 56 -15.89 7.47 9.66
N ARG A 57 -14.70 7.23 9.08
CA ARG A 57 -13.55 6.65 9.79
C ARG A 57 -12.99 7.60 10.84
N GLN A 58 -12.90 8.90 10.55
CA GLN A 58 -12.44 9.91 11.49
C GLN A 58 -13.42 10.06 12.66
N TYR A 59 -14.73 10.18 12.37
CA TYR A 59 -15.77 10.17 13.40
C TYR A 59 -15.63 8.96 14.33
N SER A 60 -15.47 7.76 13.76
CA SER A 60 -15.34 6.53 14.56
C SER A 60 -14.08 6.54 15.43
N THR A 61 -12.95 7.05 14.91
CA THR A 61 -11.71 7.22 15.67
C THR A 61 -11.92 8.14 16.88
N ASP A 62 -12.51 9.31 16.68
CA ASP A 62 -12.69 10.32 17.73
C ASP A 62 -13.76 9.94 18.76
N ASN A 63 -14.72 9.07 18.37
CA ASN A 63 -15.76 8.53 19.24
C ASN A 63 -15.43 7.14 19.83
N GLY A 64 -14.17 6.72 19.79
CA GLY A 64 -13.72 5.50 20.49
C GLY A 64 -14.15 4.18 19.83
N GLY A 65 -14.28 4.19 18.50
CA GLY A 65 -14.64 3.04 17.65
C GLY A 65 -16.14 2.92 17.34
N THR A 66 -16.98 3.88 17.76
CA THR A 66 -18.40 3.88 17.43
C THR A 66 -18.69 4.68 16.16
N TYR A 67 -19.38 4.05 15.21
CA TYR A 67 -19.86 4.73 14.01
C TYR A 67 -20.95 5.79 14.31
N PRO A 68 -21.20 6.73 13.38
CA PRO A 68 -22.38 7.58 13.38
C PRO A 68 -23.65 6.82 13.76
N SER A 69 -24.50 7.46 14.56
CA SER A 69 -25.66 6.86 15.23
C SER A 69 -26.54 6.06 14.26
N ALA A 70 -26.86 6.65 13.11
CA ALA A 70 -27.68 6.02 12.09
C ALA A 70 -27.02 4.73 11.53
N ILE A 71 -25.70 4.71 11.33
CA ILE A 71 -24.95 3.53 10.87
C ILE A 71 -24.82 2.49 11.99
N ALA A 72 -24.66 2.94 13.24
CA ALA A 72 -24.61 2.05 14.40
C ALA A 72 -25.92 1.26 14.56
N GLU A 73 -27.07 1.85 14.22
CA GLU A 73 -28.40 1.22 14.25
C GLU A 73 -28.69 0.28 13.05
N MET A 74 -27.97 0.38 11.93
CA MET A 74 -28.14 -0.53 10.79
C MET A 74 -27.95 -2.01 11.18
N SER A 75 -28.73 -2.89 10.57
CA SER A 75 -28.60 -4.34 10.68
C SER A 75 -27.32 -4.85 10.01
N ASN A 76 -26.87 -6.03 10.41
CA ASN A 76 -25.77 -6.71 9.73
C ASN A 76 -26.19 -7.11 8.30
N ALA A 77 -25.30 -6.90 7.32
CA ALA A 77 -25.52 -7.04 5.88
C ALA A 77 -26.59 -6.10 5.29
N GLU A 78 -26.92 -5.00 5.96
CA GLU A 78 -27.80 -3.95 5.43
C GLU A 78 -27.03 -2.97 4.53
N ALA A 79 -27.71 -2.45 3.50
CA ALA A 79 -27.23 -1.37 2.65
C ALA A 79 -28.35 -0.35 2.44
N LYS A 80 -28.07 0.93 2.65
CA LYS A 80 -29.03 2.04 2.54
C LYS A 80 -28.38 3.27 1.91
N GLU A 81 -29.13 4.00 1.10
CA GLU A 81 -28.65 5.25 0.51
C GLU A 81 -28.49 6.34 1.57
N ILE A 82 -27.39 7.08 1.52
CA ILE A 82 -27.11 8.26 2.35
C ILE A 82 -27.96 9.40 1.84
N CYS A 83 -28.66 10.11 2.73
CA CYS A 83 -29.45 11.28 2.35
C CYS A 83 -28.56 12.38 1.76
N ALA A 84 -29.10 13.21 0.87
CA ALA A 84 -28.44 14.45 0.47
C ALA A 84 -28.22 15.38 1.69
N ASP A 85 -27.28 16.32 1.58
CA ASP A 85 -26.90 17.18 2.70
C ASP A 85 -28.10 17.94 3.30
N GLY A 86 -28.23 17.86 4.63
CA GLY A 86 -29.35 18.46 5.37
C GLY A 86 -30.71 17.80 5.16
N VAL A 87 -30.80 16.68 4.44
CA VAL A 87 -32.05 15.94 4.20
C VAL A 87 -32.24 14.82 5.22
N SER A 88 -33.46 14.71 5.75
CA SER A 88 -33.90 13.61 6.61
C SER A 88 -35.17 13.00 6.02
N ASP A 89 -35.05 11.78 5.50
CA ASP A 89 -36.13 11.02 4.87
C ASP A 89 -36.01 9.53 5.24
N GLU A 90 -37.13 8.84 5.46
CA GLU A 90 -37.15 7.42 5.84
C GLU A 90 -36.53 6.50 4.77
N ALA A 91 -36.50 6.93 3.50
CA ALA A 91 -35.91 6.18 2.39
C ALA A 91 -34.37 6.11 2.45
N CYS A 92 -33.71 7.06 3.11
CA CYS A 92 -32.25 7.18 3.17
C CYS A 92 -31.74 7.18 4.62
N ILE A 93 -30.44 7.34 4.81
CA ILE A 93 -29.78 7.44 6.12
C ILE A 93 -29.19 8.85 6.27
N ASN A 94 -29.63 9.60 7.29
CA ASN A 94 -29.09 10.92 7.55
C ASN A 94 -27.74 10.77 8.25
N LEU A 95 -26.66 11.24 7.60
CA LEU A 95 -25.33 11.34 8.18
C LEU A 95 -24.88 12.79 8.37
N THR A 96 -25.66 13.77 7.92
CA THR A 96 -25.36 15.21 8.05
C THR A 96 -25.18 15.58 9.52
N ASP A 97 -26.10 15.11 10.38
CA ASP A 97 -26.18 15.44 11.80
C ASP A 97 -24.94 14.97 12.61
N ASP A 98 -24.30 13.89 12.18
CA ASP A 98 -23.12 13.30 12.84
C ASP A 98 -21.79 13.72 12.16
N LEU A 99 -21.77 13.93 10.84
CA LEU A 99 -20.53 14.17 10.08
C LEU A 99 -20.24 15.65 9.80
N THR A 100 -21.26 16.51 9.71
CA THR A 100 -21.10 17.91 9.29
C THR A 100 -21.20 18.90 10.45
N PRO A 101 -20.46 20.02 10.43
CA PRO A 101 -19.37 20.36 9.51
C PRO A 101 -17.99 19.84 10.00
N GLU A 102 -17.96 18.98 11.03
CA GLU A 102 -16.73 18.63 11.77
C GLU A 102 -15.80 17.66 11.02
N TYR A 103 -16.36 16.63 10.38
CA TYR A 103 -15.61 15.59 9.67
C TYR A 103 -15.66 15.74 8.15
N ILE A 104 -16.71 16.39 7.64
CA ILE A 104 -16.89 16.77 6.25
C ILE A 104 -17.66 18.09 6.16
N ALA A 105 -17.40 18.91 5.14
CA ALA A 105 -18.03 20.24 5.01
C ALA A 105 -19.53 20.17 4.68
N GLU A 106 -19.90 19.24 3.80
CA GLU A 106 -21.26 18.90 3.36
C GLU A 106 -21.24 17.44 2.86
N VAL A 107 -22.36 16.72 2.92
CA VAL A 107 -22.51 15.40 2.31
C VAL A 107 -22.51 15.54 0.77
N PRO A 108 -21.54 14.94 0.04
CA PRO A 108 -21.47 15.08 -1.42
C PRO A 108 -22.71 14.55 -2.13
N SER A 109 -23.09 15.24 -3.22
CA SER A 109 -24.20 14.84 -4.08
C SER A 109 -23.66 14.34 -5.42
N GLY A 110 -23.78 13.04 -5.65
CA GLY A 110 -23.23 12.39 -6.83
C GLY A 110 -23.78 12.92 -8.16
N PRO A 111 -23.05 12.69 -9.28
CA PRO A 111 -23.49 13.14 -10.59
C PRO A 111 -24.76 12.43 -11.05
N GLN A 112 -25.78 13.22 -11.42
CA GLN A 112 -27.11 12.77 -11.87
C GLN A 112 -28.01 12.15 -10.79
N THR A 113 -27.77 12.41 -9.50
CA THR A 113 -28.70 12.02 -8.44
C THR A 113 -30.02 12.81 -8.50
N GLU A 114 -31.15 12.13 -8.28
CA GLU A 114 -32.48 12.73 -8.11
C GLU A 114 -33.14 12.22 -6.81
N GLY A 115 -33.95 13.07 -6.16
CA GLY A 115 -34.70 12.69 -4.96
C GLY A 115 -34.03 13.09 -3.63
N PRO A 116 -34.33 12.39 -2.51
CA PRO A 116 -33.79 12.72 -1.19
C PRO A 116 -32.39 12.11 -0.91
N GLY A 117 -31.93 11.22 -1.78
CA GLY A 117 -30.63 10.56 -1.67
C GLY A 117 -29.48 11.38 -2.22
N SER A 118 -28.26 11.04 -1.81
CA SER A 118 -27.00 11.60 -2.30
C SER A 118 -26.46 10.91 -3.55
N GLY A 119 -26.97 9.72 -3.90
CA GLY A 119 -26.36 8.83 -4.89
C GLY A 119 -25.27 7.94 -4.32
N TYR A 120 -24.98 8.04 -3.02
CA TYR A 120 -24.03 7.18 -2.30
C TYR A 120 -24.77 6.27 -1.32
N VAL A 121 -24.37 5.01 -1.28
CA VAL A 121 -24.95 3.97 -0.43
C VAL A 121 -23.92 3.57 0.63
N VAL A 122 -24.32 3.61 1.89
CA VAL A 122 -23.59 2.99 2.98
C VAL A 122 -24.08 1.55 3.15
N SER A 123 -23.15 0.64 3.42
CA SER A 123 -23.43 -0.75 3.73
C SER A 123 -22.62 -1.19 4.94
N LYS A 124 -23.21 -2.03 5.77
CA LYS A 124 -22.64 -2.50 7.03
C LYS A 124 -22.56 -4.02 7.02
N GLN A 125 -21.41 -4.55 7.36
CA GLN A 125 -21.25 -5.95 7.73
C GLN A 125 -20.46 -5.98 9.04
N ASP A 126 -20.90 -6.81 9.99
CA ASP A 126 -20.35 -6.93 11.34
C ASP A 126 -20.00 -5.58 12.00
N THR A 127 -18.70 -5.31 12.18
CA THR A 127 -18.12 -4.10 12.80
C THR A 127 -17.49 -3.14 11.81
N ARG A 128 -17.83 -3.23 10.52
CA ARG A 128 -17.17 -2.51 9.43
C ARG A 128 -18.21 -1.90 8.47
N VAL A 129 -17.79 -0.86 7.73
CA VAL A 129 -18.66 -0.04 6.88
C VAL A 129 -18.05 0.13 5.49
N ARG A 130 -18.91 0.28 4.47
CA ARG A 130 -18.52 0.55 3.08
C ARG A 130 -19.46 1.56 2.43
N ILE A 131 -18.87 2.51 1.71
CA ILE A 131 -19.54 3.50 0.87
C ILE A 131 -19.44 3.05 -0.58
N SER A 132 -20.49 3.22 -1.36
CA SER A 132 -20.53 2.87 -2.78
C SER A 132 -21.36 3.87 -3.59
N ALA A 133 -20.90 4.23 -4.79
CA ALA A 133 -21.67 5.09 -5.68
C ALA A 133 -22.76 4.29 -6.42
N GLN A 134 -23.95 4.86 -6.53
CA GLN A 134 -24.96 4.41 -7.48
C GLN A 134 -24.63 4.92 -8.89
N ASN A 135 -25.28 4.32 -9.90
CA ASN A 135 -25.29 4.81 -11.28
C ASN A 135 -23.90 4.99 -11.91
N VAL A 136 -22.97 4.05 -11.66
CA VAL A 136 -21.68 3.95 -12.34
C VAL A 136 -21.88 3.75 -13.84
N GLU A 137 -21.12 4.46 -14.69
CA GLU A 137 -21.43 4.57 -16.12
C GLU A 137 -20.47 3.82 -17.05
N GLU A 138 -19.17 3.83 -16.78
CA GLU A 138 -18.12 3.36 -17.71
C GLU A 138 -17.05 2.47 -17.05
N ARG A 139 -17.35 1.89 -15.88
CA ARG A 139 -16.57 0.80 -15.28
C ARG A 139 -17.40 -0.47 -15.12
N SER A 140 -16.79 -1.61 -15.41
CA SER A 140 -17.35 -2.94 -15.10
C SER A 140 -17.18 -3.34 -13.63
N GLU A 141 -16.75 -2.42 -12.78
CA GLU A 141 -16.48 -2.59 -11.35
C GLU A 141 -17.25 -1.51 -10.58
N LEU A 142 -17.74 -1.84 -9.38
CA LEU A 142 -18.42 -0.89 -8.49
C LEU A 142 -17.43 0.13 -7.93
N ILE A 143 -17.81 1.42 -7.89
CA ILE A 143 -17.02 2.49 -7.25
C ILE A 143 -17.32 2.46 -5.75
N THR A 144 -16.36 2.01 -4.93
CA THR A 144 -16.58 1.82 -3.48
C THR A 144 -15.34 2.08 -2.63
N ALA A 145 -15.52 2.52 -1.38
CA ALA A 145 -14.51 2.63 -0.34
C ALA A 145 -15.00 1.94 0.95
N GLY A 146 -14.10 1.32 1.71
CA GLY A 146 -14.47 0.45 2.84
C GLY A 146 -14.89 -0.96 2.42
N TYR A 147 -14.77 -1.93 3.34
CA TYR A 147 -14.81 -3.38 3.05
C TYR A 147 -14.01 -3.78 1.80
N SER A 148 -12.69 -3.56 1.86
CA SER A 148 -11.69 -4.23 1.02
C SER A 148 -12.16 -4.55 -0.41
N SER A 149 -12.56 -3.53 -1.17
CA SER A 149 -12.60 -3.61 -2.63
C SER A 149 -11.18 -3.52 -3.20
N ASN A 150 -10.32 -4.39 -2.69
CA ASN A 150 -9.25 -5.07 -3.41
C ASN A 150 -8.54 -4.29 -4.51
N LYS A 151 -8.00 -3.13 -4.12
CA LYS A 151 -6.94 -2.42 -4.84
C LYS A 151 -6.23 -1.43 -3.88
N LEU A 152 -5.65 -1.95 -2.80
CA LEU A 152 -4.57 -1.28 -2.04
C LEU A 152 -3.34 -0.98 -2.96
N LEU A 153 -3.33 -1.49 -4.21
CA LEU A 153 -2.47 -1.11 -5.32
C LEU A 153 -2.81 0.29 -5.91
N ASP A 154 -4.08 0.70 -5.90
CA ASP A 154 -4.51 2.07 -6.22
C ASP A 154 -4.05 3.04 -5.11
N GLU A 155 -3.81 2.53 -3.90
CA GLU A 155 -3.25 3.29 -2.77
C GLU A 155 -1.72 3.42 -2.83
N LYS A 156 -1.04 2.46 -3.45
CA LYS A 156 0.41 2.44 -3.69
C LYS A 156 0.74 2.39 -5.20
N PRO A 157 0.24 3.33 -6.01
CA PRO A 157 0.36 3.26 -7.47
C PRO A 157 1.81 3.37 -7.91
N PHE A 158 2.19 2.49 -8.84
CA PHE A 158 3.56 2.34 -9.35
C PHE A 158 4.60 1.93 -8.30
N ALA A 159 4.18 1.28 -7.20
CA ALA A 159 5.09 0.52 -6.35
C ALA A 159 5.71 -0.62 -7.18
N THR A 160 7.04 -0.70 -7.18
CA THR A 160 7.82 -1.74 -7.86
C THR A 160 8.15 -2.92 -6.95
N LEU A 161 7.92 -2.77 -5.64
CA LEU A 161 7.89 -3.83 -4.64
C LEU A 161 6.87 -3.44 -3.59
N ALA A 162 6.09 -4.40 -3.08
CA ALA A 162 5.22 -4.17 -1.95
C ALA A 162 5.04 -5.43 -1.08
N TYR A 163 5.60 -5.42 0.12
CA TYR A 163 5.48 -6.51 1.09
C TYR A 163 4.59 -6.07 2.24
N SER A 164 3.55 -6.84 2.55
CA SER A 164 2.65 -6.52 3.66
C SER A 164 1.96 -7.74 4.25
N THR A 165 1.56 -7.64 5.51
CA THR A 165 0.67 -8.56 6.23
C THR A 165 -0.81 -8.15 6.12
N ARG A 166 -1.12 -7.22 5.21
CA ARG A 166 -2.47 -6.86 4.74
C ARG A 166 -2.49 -6.71 3.21
N LEU A 167 -3.67 -6.86 2.60
CA LEU A 167 -3.98 -6.91 1.16
C LEU A 167 -2.75 -7.34 0.30
N LEU A 168 -2.01 -6.45 -0.37
CA LEU A 168 -2.28 -5.08 -0.83
C LEU A 168 -2.86 -5.08 -2.27
N ARG A 169 -3.04 -6.25 -2.89
CA ARG A 169 -3.49 -6.37 -4.28
C ARG A 169 -4.23 -7.69 -4.47
N GLU A 170 -5.39 -7.68 -5.10
CA GLU A 170 -6.07 -8.93 -5.43
C GLU A 170 -5.40 -9.66 -6.60
N GLY A 171 -5.25 -10.98 -6.46
CA GLY A 171 -4.67 -11.85 -7.49
C GLY A 171 -3.18 -11.66 -7.71
N HIS A 172 -2.44 -11.19 -6.69
CA HIS A 172 -1.02 -10.86 -6.82
C HIS A 172 -0.08 -12.08 -6.88
N VAL A 173 -0.44 -13.23 -6.31
CA VAL A 173 0.38 -14.46 -6.39
C VAL A 173 -0.17 -15.42 -7.45
N THR A 174 0.69 -15.81 -8.39
CA THR A 174 0.27 -16.57 -9.58
C THR A 174 0.75 -18.03 -9.67
N GLU A 175 1.63 -18.53 -8.78
CA GLU A 175 2.10 -19.94 -8.74
C GLU A 175 2.71 -20.31 -7.35
N THR A 176 2.75 -21.54 -6.78
CA THR A 176 2.24 -22.90 -7.13
C THR A 176 1.99 -23.76 -5.86
N ARG A 177 1.06 -24.73 -5.92
CA ARG A 177 0.59 -25.68 -4.87
C ARG A 177 1.27 -27.07 -4.85
N GLN A 178 1.02 -27.88 -3.80
CA GLN A 178 1.22 -29.35 -3.79
C GLN A 178 -0.09 -30.17 -3.92
N SER A 179 -0.76 -30.18 -5.09
CA SER A 179 -1.79 -31.23 -5.39
C SER A 179 -2.15 -31.41 -6.89
N GLY A 180 -1.27 -31.04 -7.82
CA GLY A 180 -1.49 -31.30 -9.27
C GLY A 180 -2.59 -30.46 -9.96
N THR A 181 -3.18 -29.49 -9.27
CA THR A 181 -4.00 -28.42 -9.87
C THR A 181 -3.50 -27.08 -9.34
N THR A 182 -3.12 -26.15 -10.23
CA THR A 182 -2.71 -24.79 -9.85
C THR A 182 -3.94 -23.93 -9.56
N ALA A 183 -3.90 -23.09 -8.53
CA ALA A 183 -4.77 -21.94 -8.41
C ALA A 183 -3.95 -20.73 -7.97
N ALA A 184 -4.15 -19.61 -8.65
CA ALA A 184 -3.69 -18.31 -8.18
C ALA A 184 -4.44 -17.94 -6.89
N GLY A 185 -3.80 -17.11 -6.06
CA GLY A 185 -4.34 -16.67 -4.78
C GLY A 185 -3.71 -15.35 -4.35
N SER A 186 -4.28 -14.73 -3.32
CA SER A 186 -3.74 -13.49 -2.74
C SER A 186 -3.06 -13.84 -1.42
N TYR A 187 -1.93 -14.54 -1.41
CA TYR A 187 -1.26 -14.98 -0.17
C TYR A 187 -0.40 -13.87 0.42
N LEU A 188 -0.41 -13.65 1.73
CA LEU A 188 0.37 -12.59 2.39
C LEU A 188 1.80 -13.03 2.68
N VAL A 189 1.94 -14.21 3.29
CA VAL A 189 3.23 -14.82 3.67
C VAL A 189 3.17 -16.35 3.47
N ARG A 190 4.34 -16.97 3.33
CA ARG A 190 4.54 -18.41 3.57
C ARG A 190 5.17 -18.57 4.94
N VAL A 191 4.59 -19.43 5.77
CA VAL A 191 5.09 -19.77 7.10
C VAL A 191 5.58 -21.21 7.16
N ARG A 192 6.63 -21.44 7.95
CA ARG A 192 7.12 -22.77 8.39
C ARG A 192 6.81 -22.91 9.88
N GLN A 193 6.18 -24.01 10.29
CA GLN A 193 6.08 -24.37 11.70
C GLN A 193 7.30 -25.18 12.16
N ASP A 194 7.75 -25.03 13.41
CA ASP A 194 8.90 -25.77 13.98
C ASP A 194 8.57 -27.19 14.44
N ASN A 195 7.60 -27.83 13.77
CA ASN A 195 7.23 -29.21 14.04
C ASN A 195 8.29 -30.20 13.52
N ALA A 196 8.11 -31.49 13.81
CA ALA A 196 9.04 -32.55 13.44
C ALA A 196 9.32 -32.68 11.92
N ASN A 197 8.47 -32.13 11.07
CA ASN A 197 8.57 -32.20 9.61
C ASN A 197 9.00 -30.87 8.97
N ASN A 198 9.01 -29.75 9.72
CA ASN A 198 9.10 -28.38 9.21
C ASN A 198 8.03 -28.06 8.15
N ASP A 199 6.77 -28.41 8.42
CA ASP A 199 5.67 -28.20 7.47
C ASP A 199 5.47 -26.71 7.14
N THR A 200 5.07 -26.42 5.90
CA THR A 200 4.98 -25.07 5.33
C THR A 200 3.63 -24.80 4.70
N ALA A 201 3.09 -23.60 4.89
CA ALA A 201 1.82 -23.21 4.29
C ALA A 201 1.79 -21.73 3.85
N ASP A 202 1.02 -21.46 2.80
CA ASP A 202 0.73 -20.13 2.28
C ASP A 202 -0.50 -19.58 2.99
N VAL A 203 -0.33 -18.40 3.61
CA VAL A 203 -1.35 -17.78 4.45
C VAL A 203 -2.16 -16.80 3.60
N LEU A 204 -3.46 -17.06 3.46
CA LEU A 204 -4.40 -16.12 2.87
C LEU A 204 -4.76 -15.03 3.90
N PRO A 205 -5.10 -13.82 3.46
CA PRO A 205 -5.77 -12.86 4.32
C PRO A 205 -7.08 -13.44 4.86
N ASP A 206 -7.50 -12.96 6.01
CA ASP A 206 -8.82 -13.22 6.55
C ASP A 206 -9.90 -12.36 5.87
N GLY A 207 -11.11 -12.32 6.45
CA GLY A 207 -12.23 -11.53 5.96
C GLY A 207 -12.04 -10.00 6.02
N ASN A 208 -10.94 -9.50 6.60
CA ASN A 208 -10.55 -8.09 6.61
C ASN A 208 -9.55 -7.74 5.50
N GLY A 209 -8.92 -8.73 4.88
CA GLY A 209 -7.73 -8.51 4.07
C GLY A 209 -6.42 -8.58 4.88
N GLU A 210 -6.45 -9.02 6.14
CA GLU A 210 -5.32 -8.95 7.09
C GLU A 210 -4.82 -10.34 7.47
N LEU A 211 -3.60 -10.44 7.98
CA LEU A 211 -3.11 -11.67 8.61
C LEU A 211 -3.65 -11.79 10.03
N SER A 212 -4.37 -12.87 10.32
CA SER A 212 -4.94 -13.11 11.65
C SER A 212 -5.01 -14.59 12.01
N ALA A 213 -5.48 -14.90 13.22
CA ALA A 213 -5.69 -16.28 13.68
C ALA A 213 -6.67 -17.06 12.78
N ASN A 214 -7.56 -16.33 12.10
CA ASN A 214 -8.59 -16.85 11.21
C ASN A 214 -8.15 -16.89 9.74
N SER A 215 -6.96 -16.41 9.39
CA SER A 215 -6.38 -16.55 8.06
C SER A 215 -6.38 -18.01 7.63
N ASN A 216 -6.96 -18.31 6.47
CA ASN A 216 -6.94 -19.66 5.92
C ASN A 216 -5.53 -20.01 5.45
N VAL A 217 -5.11 -21.26 5.63
CA VAL A 217 -3.83 -21.75 5.11
C VAL A 217 -4.03 -22.72 3.94
N GLN A 218 -3.30 -22.47 2.85
CA GLN A 218 -3.10 -23.36 1.72
C GLN A 218 -1.79 -24.11 1.97
N ASN A 219 -1.87 -25.41 2.22
CA ASN A 219 -0.71 -26.19 2.62
C ASN A 219 0.21 -26.46 1.41
N THR A 220 1.51 -26.38 1.63
CA THR A 220 2.54 -26.63 0.61
C THR A 220 3.35 -27.90 0.89
N THR A 221 3.29 -28.46 2.10
CA THR A 221 3.95 -29.71 2.49
C THR A 221 3.20 -30.52 3.57
N ASN A 222 3.01 -31.82 3.31
CA ASN A 222 2.69 -32.89 4.28
C ASN A 222 1.45 -32.76 5.20
N SER A 223 0.55 -31.79 5.06
CA SER A 223 -0.72 -31.76 5.81
C SER A 223 -1.91 -31.26 4.97
N SER A 224 -3.13 -31.35 5.53
CA SER A 224 -4.38 -31.02 4.82
C SER A 224 -4.66 -29.52 4.73
N ASP A 225 -5.13 -29.09 3.55
CA ASP A 225 -5.70 -27.76 3.27
C ASP A 225 -6.94 -27.45 4.12
N GLY A 226 -7.31 -26.16 4.20
CA GLY A 226 -8.60 -25.70 4.72
C GLY A 226 -8.66 -25.52 6.24
N GLN A 227 -7.51 -25.36 6.87
CA GLN A 227 -7.36 -24.99 8.28
C GLN A 227 -7.14 -23.47 8.40
N THR A 228 -7.35 -22.92 9.59
CA THR A 228 -6.89 -21.56 9.92
C THR A 228 -5.43 -21.58 10.39
N LEU A 229 -4.75 -20.43 10.38
CA LEU A 229 -3.37 -20.30 10.85
C LEU A 229 -3.21 -20.78 12.30
N ASP A 230 -4.12 -20.37 13.19
CA ASP A 230 -4.16 -20.78 14.60
C ASP A 230 -4.29 -22.32 14.74
N THR A 231 -5.27 -22.91 14.05
CA THR A 231 -5.51 -24.37 14.13
C THR A 231 -4.42 -25.21 13.47
N TRP A 232 -3.73 -24.67 12.45
CA TRP A 232 -2.65 -25.35 11.74
C TRP A 232 -1.29 -25.32 12.46
N VAL A 233 -0.95 -24.19 13.11
CA VAL A 233 0.26 -24.10 13.95
C VAL A 233 0.06 -24.80 15.30
N GLY A 234 -1.14 -24.73 15.87
CA GLY A 234 -1.45 -25.37 17.15
C GLY A 234 -0.61 -24.80 18.29
N SER A 235 0.23 -25.62 18.92
CA SER A 235 1.13 -25.18 20.01
C SER A 235 2.57 -24.85 19.56
N ASN A 236 2.85 -24.95 18.26
CA ASN A 236 4.20 -24.79 17.72
C ASN A 236 4.59 -23.30 17.58
N ASN A 237 5.85 -23.03 17.30
CA ASN A 237 6.26 -21.74 16.74
C ASN A 237 6.09 -21.77 15.23
N ALA A 238 5.96 -20.60 14.60
CA ALA A 238 6.05 -20.49 13.15
C ALA A 238 6.77 -19.21 12.72
N TYR A 239 7.43 -19.33 11.57
CA TYR A 239 8.43 -18.39 11.07
C TYR A 239 8.16 -18.09 9.59
N VAL A 240 8.39 -16.85 9.16
CA VAL A 240 8.16 -16.40 7.78
C VAL A 240 9.31 -16.88 6.88
N THR A 241 8.99 -17.71 5.89
CA THR A 241 9.96 -18.16 4.88
C THR A 241 9.86 -17.36 3.58
N THR A 242 8.71 -16.77 3.33
CA THR A 242 8.44 -15.94 2.15
C THR A 242 7.46 -14.85 2.53
N TRP A 243 7.77 -13.61 2.18
CA TRP A 243 6.84 -12.50 2.26
C TRP A 243 6.44 -12.12 0.83
N TYR A 244 5.15 -12.23 0.52
CA TYR A 244 4.71 -12.14 -0.85
C TYR A 244 4.67 -10.70 -1.35
N ASP A 245 5.35 -10.45 -2.47
CA ASP A 245 5.30 -9.20 -3.22
C ASP A 245 3.92 -9.05 -3.86
N GLN A 246 3.26 -7.97 -3.48
CA GLN A 246 1.92 -7.57 -3.89
C GLN A 246 1.95 -6.51 -5.00
N SER A 247 3.15 -6.15 -5.49
CA SER A 247 3.33 -5.28 -6.67
C SER A 247 3.01 -6.00 -7.99
N THR A 248 3.37 -5.40 -9.12
CA THR A 248 3.32 -6.03 -10.45
C THR A 248 4.52 -6.90 -10.79
N GLU A 249 5.60 -6.84 -10.01
CA GLU A 249 6.91 -7.36 -10.40
C GLU A 249 7.20 -8.79 -9.89
N ASN A 250 6.42 -9.30 -8.93
CA ASN A 250 6.48 -10.69 -8.42
C ASN A 250 7.85 -11.05 -7.77
N ASN A 251 8.50 -10.07 -7.15
CA ASN A 251 9.80 -10.22 -6.50
C ASN A 251 9.64 -10.72 -5.06
N GLN A 252 9.28 -11.98 -4.90
CA GLN A 252 8.97 -12.60 -3.61
C GLN A 252 10.18 -12.54 -2.66
N ALA A 253 10.03 -11.90 -1.49
CA ALA A 253 11.11 -11.85 -0.50
C ALA A 253 11.18 -13.17 0.25
N THR A 254 12.36 -13.79 0.36
CA THR A 254 12.53 -15.14 0.90
C THR A 254 13.62 -15.23 1.94
N GLN A 255 13.48 -16.20 2.84
CA GLN A 255 14.54 -16.62 3.74
C GLN A 255 14.60 -18.15 3.79
N THR A 256 15.76 -18.70 3.43
CA THR A 256 15.98 -20.16 3.35
C THR A 256 16.74 -20.71 4.55
N THR A 257 17.48 -19.88 5.27
CA THR A 257 18.20 -20.26 6.49
C THR A 257 17.24 -20.26 7.67
N GLN A 258 16.94 -21.43 8.25
CA GLN A 258 15.88 -21.58 9.25
C GLN A 258 16.05 -20.76 10.55
N SER A 259 17.28 -20.42 10.94
CA SER A 259 17.51 -19.58 12.14
C SER A 259 17.15 -18.12 11.87
N SER A 260 17.49 -17.62 10.67
CA SER A 260 17.35 -16.23 10.25
C SER A 260 15.95 -15.86 9.75
N GLN A 261 14.95 -16.70 10.00
CA GLN A 261 13.57 -16.52 9.54
C GLN A 261 12.75 -15.78 10.61
N PRO A 262 12.26 -14.56 10.33
CA PRO A 262 11.47 -13.78 11.29
C PRO A 262 10.32 -14.59 11.89
N GLN A 263 10.19 -14.58 13.22
CA GLN A 263 9.11 -15.29 13.90
C GLN A 263 7.76 -14.57 13.69
N ILE A 264 6.65 -15.32 13.59
CA ILE A 264 5.30 -14.73 13.52
C ILE A 264 4.29 -15.42 14.45
N VAL A 265 4.59 -16.64 14.90
CA VAL A 265 3.84 -17.34 15.94
C VAL A 265 4.80 -17.85 17.01
N SER A 266 4.51 -17.53 18.28
CA SER A 266 5.26 -17.97 19.45
C SER A 266 4.39 -18.83 20.35
N ASN A 267 4.78 -20.09 20.55
CA ASN A 267 4.06 -21.08 21.37
C ASN A 267 2.55 -21.14 21.06
N GLY A 268 2.19 -21.16 19.78
CA GLY A 268 0.80 -21.15 19.30
C GLY A 268 0.10 -19.79 19.30
N SER A 269 0.69 -18.73 19.84
CA SER A 269 0.10 -17.39 19.86
C SER A 269 0.73 -16.50 18.78
N LEU A 270 -0.10 -15.81 17.98
CA LEU A 270 0.38 -14.84 17.00
C LEU A 270 1.14 -13.70 17.69
N ILE A 271 2.33 -13.38 17.19
CA ILE A 271 3.09 -12.22 17.68
C ILE A 271 2.38 -10.95 17.21
N GLN A 272 2.14 -10.02 18.13
CA GLN A 272 1.43 -8.79 17.87
C GLN A 272 2.15 -7.61 18.51
N SER A 273 2.47 -6.62 17.68
CA SER A 273 3.04 -5.35 18.15
C SER A 273 2.00 -4.26 17.95
N ALA A 274 1.51 -3.71 19.06
CA ALA A 274 0.37 -2.79 19.12
C ALA A 274 -0.85 -3.23 18.27
N GLY A 275 -1.22 -4.52 18.36
CA GLY A 275 -2.52 -5.02 17.89
C GLY A 275 -2.65 -5.45 16.43
N SER A 276 -1.57 -5.52 15.63
CA SER A 276 -1.58 -6.27 14.38
C SER A 276 -0.44 -7.30 14.34
N VAL A 277 -0.66 -8.35 13.57
CA VAL A 277 0.21 -9.51 13.42
C VAL A 277 1.21 -9.25 12.30
N THR A 278 2.49 -9.31 12.64
CA THR A 278 3.58 -8.84 11.79
C THR A 278 4.83 -9.69 12.07
N PRO A 279 5.77 -9.84 11.12
CA PRO A 279 7.01 -10.56 11.38
C PRO A 279 7.84 -9.88 12.48
N ASP A 280 8.39 -10.68 13.38
CA ASP A 280 9.28 -10.27 14.46
C ASP A 280 10.71 -10.59 14.07
N PHE A 281 11.55 -9.55 14.07
CA PHE A 281 12.97 -9.62 13.80
C PHE A 281 13.69 -9.49 15.15
N ASP A 282 14.37 -10.54 15.59
CA ASP A 282 14.89 -10.65 16.95
C ASP A 282 16.10 -9.74 17.26
N GLY A 283 16.69 -9.10 16.24
CA GLY A 283 17.91 -8.29 16.35
C GLY A 283 19.22 -9.09 16.39
N SER A 284 19.19 -10.40 16.16
CA SER A 284 20.37 -11.30 16.21
C SER A 284 20.72 -11.93 14.86
N ASP A 285 19.75 -12.53 14.15
CA ASP A 285 19.97 -13.08 12.80
C ASP A 285 18.81 -12.99 11.82
N ASP A 286 17.65 -12.45 12.21
CA ASP A 286 16.45 -12.39 11.35
C ASP A 286 16.53 -11.40 10.18
N TYR A 287 16.14 -11.85 8.98
CA TYR A 287 15.89 -11.02 7.79
C TYR A 287 15.15 -11.75 6.67
N VAL A 288 14.66 -10.98 5.68
CA VAL A 288 14.25 -11.53 4.36
C VAL A 288 15.04 -10.89 3.22
N ASP A 289 15.36 -11.70 2.20
CA ASP A 289 16.06 -11.30 0.99
C ASP A 289 15.05 -11.12 -0.15
N THR A 290 14.97 -9.92 -0.72
CA THR A 290 14.02 -9.60 -1.80
C THR A 290 14.38 -10.22 -3.15
N GLY A 291 15.61 -10.71 -3.31
CA GLY A 291 16.18 -11.15 -4.59
C GLY A 291 16.46 -10.01 -5.58
N VAL A 292 16.14 -8.76 -5.22
CA VAL A 292 16.28 -7.59 -6.11
C VAL A 292 17.71 -7.09 -6.08
N THR A 293 18.32 -6.95 -7.26
CA THR A 293 19.68 -6.43 -7.47
C THR A 293 19.67 -5.13 -8.28
N ASP A 294 18.52 -4.45 -8.33
CA ASP A 294 18.34 -3.20 -9.07
C ASP A 294 19.00 -2.05 -8.32
N ASN A 295 19.99 -1.42 -8.94
CA ASN A 295 20.71 -0.27 -8.38
C ASN A 295 19.89 1.03 -8.48
N LEU A 296 18.84 1.13 -7.66
CA LEU A 296 17.86 2.22 -7.64
C LEU A 296 18.48 3.62 -7.46
N GLN A 297 19.58 3.70 -6.72
CA GLN A 297 20.37 4.90 -6.49
C GLN A 297 21.01 5.50 -7.75
N THR A 298 21.04 4.76 -8.87
CA THR A 298 21.46 5.32 -10.17
C THR A 298 20.38 6.22 -10.80
N GLY A 299 19.15 6.20 -10.27
CA GLY A 299 18.04 7.06 -10.68
C GLY A 299 17.37 7.73 -9.48
N ASN A 300 16.07 8.02 -9.61
CA ASN A 300 15.24 8.52 -8.51
C ASN A 300 14.51 7.35 -7.86
N PHE A 301 14.47 7.30 -6.53
CA PHE A 301 13.71 6.28 -5.82
C PHE A 301 13.18 6.75 -4.47
N SER A 302 12.20 6.01 -3.95
CA SER A 302 11.70 6.15 -2.58
C SER A 302 11.51 4.78 -1.94
N VAL A 303 11.89 4.65 -0.68
CA VAL A 303 11.68 3.50 0.20
C VAL A 303 10.73 3.91 1.32
N SER A 304 9.70 3.12 1.59
CA SER A 304 8.72 3.33 2.66
C SER A 304 8.58 2.06 3.48
N ALA A 305 8.50 2.16 4.80
CA ALA A 305 8.17 1.06 5.69
C ALA A 305 7.41 1.58 6.91
N TRP A 306 6.60 0.72 7.54
CA TRP A 306 6.23 0.89 8.94
C TRP A 306 7.25 0.13 9.79
N MET A 307 7.74 0.73 10.87
CA MET A 307 8.65 0.08 11.81
C MET A 307 8.17 0.22 13.25
N TYR A 308 8.46 -0.80 14.04
CA TYR A 308 8.25 -0.83 15.49
C TYR A 308 9.55 -1.29 16.14
N LEU A 309 10.24 -0.37 16.81
CA LEU A 309 11.51 -0.66 17.47
C LEU A 309 11.27 -1.22 18.88
N SER A 310 11.77 -2.41 19.20
CA SER A 310 11.55 -3.05 20.50
C SER A 310 12.42 -2.48 21.63
N ASP A 311 13.63 -2.00 21.29
CA ASP A 311 14.64 -1.47 22.22
C ASP A 311 15.30 -0.21 21.63
N ILE A 312 15.16 0.94 22.30
CA ILE A 312 15.76 2.22 21.89
C ILE A 312 17.31 2.22 21.96
N SER A 313 17.91 1.31 22.74
CA SER A 313 19.36 1.21 22.88
C SER A 313 20.04 0.40 21.75
N ALA A 314 19.24 -0.12 20.81
CA ALA A 314 19.75 -0.77 19.61
C ALA A 314 20.61 0.19 18.77
N THR A 315 21.65 -0.34 18.13
CA THR A 315 22.56 0.45 17.30
C THR A 315 22.85 -0.25 15.97
N GLU A 316 23.11 0.55 14.94
CA GLU A 316 23.45 0.10 13.58
C GLU A 316 22.42 -0.83 12.90
N SER A 317 21.14 -0.74 13.29
CA SER A 317 20.05 -1.55 12.76
C SER A 317 19.65 -1.16 11.33
N ARG A 318 19.06 -2.11 10.59
CA ARG A 318 18.78 -1.99 9.15
C ARG A 318 17.31 -2.26 8.87
N ILE A 319 16.59 -1.25 8.38
CA ILE A 319 15.16 -1.39 8.06
C ILE A 319 15.04 -1.97 6.65
N VAL A 320 15.64 -1.28 5.67
CA VAL A 320 15.83 -1.78 4.29
C VAL A 320 17.24 -1.40 3.83
N ALA A 321 18.00 -2.34 3.27
CA ALA A 321 19.39 -2.12 2.87
C ALA A 321 19.73 -2.80 1.54
N ASP A 322 20.40 -2.06 0.66
CA ASP A 322 21.05 -2.53 -0.58
C ASP A 322 22.58 -2.32 -0.47
N ASP A 323 23.10 -2.46 0.76
CA ASP A 323 24.53 -2.48 1.12
C ASP A 323 24.84 -3.83 1.77
N ASN A 324 24.35 -4.92 1.16
CA ASN A 324 24.48 -6.27 1.70
C ASN A 324 25.94 -6.75 1.67
N ASN A 325 26.72 -6.27 0.70
CA ASN A 325 28.14 -6.57 0.58
C ASN A 325 29.05 -5.80 1.56
N ASN A 326 28.54 -4.78 2.27
CA ASN A 326 29.30 -3.91 3.18
C ASN A 326 30.37 -3.04 2.50
N ASP A 327 30.22 -2.77 1.20
CA ASP A 327 31.16 -2.00 0.39
C ASP A 327 30.50 -0.84 -0.38
N ASN A 328 29.35 -1.05 -1.01
CA ASN A 328 28.64 -0.11 -1.90
C ASN A 328 27.13 -0.01 -1.57
N GLY A 329 26.37 0.84 -2.28
CA GLY A 329 24.91 0.94 -2.14
C GLY A 329 24.42 1.86 -1.01
N TRP A 330 23.22 1.56 -0.48
CA TRP A 330 22.45 2.43 0.42
C TRP A 330 21.70 1.65 1.52
N ALA A 331 21.28 2.33 2.58
CA ALA A 331 20.27 1.79 3.51
C ALA A 331 19.44 2.88 4.19
N LEU A 332 18.20 2.53 4.51
CA LEU A 332 17.40 3.18 5.55
C LEU A 332 17.58 2.41 6.86
N SER A 333 18.00 3.12 7.89
CA SER A 333 18.68 2.54 9.05
C SER A 333 18.39 3.30 10.34
N TYR A 334 18.66 2.67 11.48
CA TYR A 334 18.44 3.20 12.82
C TYR A 334 19.71 3.07 13.67
N GLY A 335 20.00 4.05 14.52
CA GLY A 335 21.00 3.92 15.58
C GLY A 335 22.46 3.87 15.11
N ASP A 336 22.74 4.22 13.85
CA ASP A 336 24.11 4.19 13.32
C ASP A 336 25.04 5.16 14.06
N GLY A 337 26.28 4.74 14.32
CA GLY A 337 27.22 5.53 15.12
C GLY A 337 26.86 5.61 16.61
N GLY A 338 25.91 4.78 17.08
CA GLY A 338 25.47 4.76 18.47
C GLY A 338 24.48 5.87 18.85
N GLN A 339 23.69 6.35 17.88
CA GLN A 339 22.77 7.48 18.05
C GLN A 339 21.34 7.00 18.32
N GLU A 340 20.99 6.78 19.58
CA GLU A 340 19.62 6.45 20.03
C GLU A 340 18.59 7.45 19.47
N GLY A 341 17.48 6.95 18.93
CA GLY A 341 16.37 7.76 18.40
C GLY A 341 16.59 8.36 17.00
N VAL A 342 17.74 8.11 16.37
CA VAL A 342 18.10 8.65 15.05
C VAL A 342 17.89 7.62 13.94
N LEU A 343 17.08 7.99 12.95
CA LEU A 343 17.11 7.38 11.62
C LEU A 343 18.18 8.01 10.75
N ARG A 344 18.85 7.17 9.96
CA ARG A 344 19.81 7.50 8.92
C ARG A 344 19.34 6.95 7.58
N PHE A 345 19.45 7.76 6.53
CA PHE A 345 19.36 7.32 5.14
C PHE A 345 20.70 7.62 4.48
N PHE A 346 21.52 6.59 4.33
CA PHE A 346 22.88 6.72 3.78
C PHE A 346 22.98 6.18 2.35
N MET A 347 23.93 6.73 1.61
CA MET A 347 24.23 6.37 0.22
C MET A 347 25.73 6.51 -0.04
N ARG A 348 26.38 5.41 -0.40
CA ARG A 348 27.83 5.39 -0.68
C ARG A 348 28.11 6.03 -2.04
N GLY A 349 29.32 6.57 -2.21
CA GLY A 349 29.72 7.35 -3.39
C GLY A 349 29.25 8.82 -3.41
N MET A 350 28.32 9.19 -2.52
CA MET A 350 27.93 10.58 -2.29
C MET A 350 28.97 11.33 -1.44
N ASP A 351 29.12 12.65 -1.67
CA ASP A 351 30.02 13.50 -0.87
C ASP A 351 29.55 13.55 0.60
N ASN A 352 28.23 13.66 0.80
CA ASN A 352 27.58 13.46 2.09
C ASN A 352 26.96 12.06 2.12
N ILE A 353 27.73 11.07 2.59
CA ILE A 353 27.28 9.67 2.66
C ILE A 353 26.02 9.52 3.52
N SER A 354 25.95 10.20 4.68
CA SER A 354 24.83 10.09 5.63
C SER A 354 23.89 11.29 5.55
N LEU A 355 22.58 11.05 5.54
CA LEU A 355 21.58 12.02 5.99
C LEU A 355 20.97 11.47 7.28
N ASP A 356 20.98 12.28 8.34
CA ASP A 356 20.52 11.89 9.67
C ASP A 356 19.36 12.77 10.12
N THR A 357 18.41 12.17 10.81
CA THR A 357 17.38 12.88 11.58
C THR A 357 17.95 13.45 12.89
N GLY A 358 17.24 14.38 13.52
CA GLY A 358 17.67 14.98 14.79
C GLY A 358 17.58 14.01 15.97
N ASN A 359 16.34 13.65 16.33
CA ASN A 359 15.91 12.59 17.25
C ASN A 359 14.38 12.52 17.07
N ALA A 360 13.85 11.45 16.49
CA ALA A 360 12.47 11.49 15.99
C ALA A 360 11.67 10.17 16.08
N VAL A 361 12.30 9.03 16.36
CA VAL A 361 11.58 7.77 16.64
C VAL A 361 11.71 7.38 18.11
N ASN A 362 10.65 6.81 18.67
CA ASN A 362 10.64 6.20 20.00
C ASN A 362 10.52 4.68 19.88
N GLU A 363 10.97 3.95 20.90
CA GLU A 363 10.68 2.52 21.01
C GLU A 363 9.18 2.28 21.27
N LYS A 364 8.75 1.04 21.02
CA LYS A 364 7.43 0.49 21.35
C LYS A 364 6.26 1.28 20.73
N THR A 365 6.55 2.01 19.66
CA THR A 365 5.62 2.85 18.89
C THR A 365 5.81 2.53 17.41
N TRP A 366 4.70 2.49 16.65
CA TRP A 366 4.77 2.37 15.20
C TRP A 366 5.08 3.71 14.58
N HIS A 367 6.12 3.74 13.74
CA HIS A 367 6.50 4.90 12.95
C HIS A 367 6.46 4.56 11.46
N HIS A 368 5.85 5.43 10.65
CA HIS A 368 5.94 5.34 9.19
C HIS A 368 7.18 6.09 8.72
N VAL A 369 8.14 5.38 8.12
CA VAL A 369 9.45 5.91 7.78
C VAL A 369 9.67 5.85 6.27
N VAL A 370 10.09 6.98 5.68
CA VAL A 370 10.31 7.07 4.23
C VAL A 370 11.65 7.73 3.91
N GLY A 371 12.51 7.04 3.19
CA GLY A 371 13.69 7.61 2.53
C GLY A 371 13.34 8.00 1.09
N VAL A 372 13.62 9.23 0.69
CA VAL A 372 13.40 9.71 -0.70
C VAL A 372 14.69 10.24 -1.28
N PHE A 373 15.09 9.73 -2.45
CA PHE A 373 16.25 10.19 -3.20
C PHE A 373 15.82 10.72 -4.57
N ASP A 374 15.98 12.03 -4.74
CA ASP A 374 15.73 12.76 -5.98
C ASP A 374 17.06 13.18 -6.60
N ASN A 375 17.75 12.20 -7.18
CA ASN A 375 19.01 12.33 -7.90
C ASN A 375 18.91 13.38 -9.02
N ALA A 376 17.77 13.46 -9.71
CA ALA A 376 17.54 14.41 -10.79
C ALA A 376 17.62 15.89 -10.34
N ASN A 377 17.30 16.18 -9.08
CA ASN A 377 17.35 17.54 -8.51
C ASN A 377 18.37 17.68 -7.36
N ASN A 378 19.23 16.69 -7.13
CA ASN A 378 20.20 16.64 -6.04
C ASN A 378 19.57 16.87 -4.65
N ASN A 379 18.48 16.17 -4.33
CA ASN A 379 17.83 16.25 -3.02
C ASN A 379 17.65 14.87 -2.38
N ARG A 380 17.82 14.80 -1.06
CA ARG A 380 17.59 13.60 -0.25
C ARG A 380 16.79 13.94 0.99
N PHE A 381 15.83 13.10 1.36
CA PHE A 381 14.91 13.35 2.48
C PHE A 381 14.71 12.10 3.33
N ILE A 382 14.43 12.32 4.61
CA ILE A 382 13.83 11.34 5.52
C ILE A 382 12.52 11.93 6.03
N TYR A 383 11.46 11.14 5.93
CA TYR A 383 10.17 11.43 6.54
C TYR A 383 9.90 10.45 7.68
N ILE A 384 9.26 10.94 8.74
CA ILE A 384 8.69 10.14 9.81
C ILE A 384 7.25 10.62 10.01
N ASP A 385 6.29 9.68 10.08
CA ASP A 385 4.88 9.94 10.38
C ASP A 385 4.26 11.03 9.50
N GLY A 386 4.56 10.97 8.20
CA GLY A 386 4.08 11.92 7.19
C GLY A 386 4.82 13.26 7.10
N ASN A 387 5.76 13.55 8.01
CA ASN A 387 6.49 14.82 8.13
C ASN A 387 7.96 14.70 7.69
N VAL A 388 8.57 15.79 7.19
CA VAL A 388 10.01 15.81 6.82
C VAL A 388 10.85 16.05 8.09
N GLU A 389 11.62 15.03 8.51
CA GLU A 389 12.48 15.10 9.69
C GLU A 389 13.98 15.27 9.35
N ALA A 390 14.38 14.96 8.12
CA ALA A 390 15.68 15.33 7.59
C ALA A 390 15.60 15.71 6.11
N SER A 391 16.40 16.69 5.68
CA SER A 391 16.54 17.03 4.27
C SER A 391 17.97 17.49 3.95
N LEU A 392 18.42 17.16 2.76
CA LEU A 392 19.66 17.64 2.17
C LEU A 392 19.37 18.13 0.75
N THR A 393 19.80 19.34 0.45
CA THR A 393 19.63 19.98 -0.87
C THR A 393 20.99 20.31 -1.45
N ASN A 394 21.14 20.20 -2.77
CA ASN A 394 22.45 20.19 -3.45
C ASN A 394 23.32 19.01 -2.97
N ASP A 395 22.68 17.86 -2.75
CA ASP A 395 23.32 16.59 -2.40
C ASP A 395 24.20 16.11 -3.57
N SER A 396 25.51 16.31 -3.45
CA SER A 396 26.48 16.08 -4.53
C SER A 396 27.27 14.78 -4.35
N GLY A 397 27.83 14.31 -5.46
CA GLY A 397 28.58 13.05 -5.56
C GLY A 397 27.99 12.15 -6.66
N SER A 398 28.35 10.87 -6.63
CA SER A 398 27.85 9.86 -7.56
C SER A 398 27.57 8.58 -6.78
N PRO A 399 26.33 8.13 -6.62
CA PRO A 399 26.04 6.92 -5.86
C PRO A 399 26.76 5.68 -6.41
N ASP A 400 27.44 4.94 -5.53
CA ASP A 400 28.09 3.68 -5.87
C ASP A 400 27.05 2.57 -6.05
N THR A 401 27.33 1.62 -6.95
CA THR A 401 26.46 0.47 -7.22
C THR A 401 26.84 -0.76 -6.39
N ASP A 402 25.88 -1.43 -5.75
CA ASP A 402 26.08 -2.76 -5.18
C ASP A 402 25.78 -3.88 -6.21
N SER A 403 26.38 -5.05 -5.98
CA SER A 403 26.11 -6.31 -6.67
C SER A 403 25.38 -7.34 -5.78
N GLY A 404 25.03 -6.94 -4.56
CA GLY A 404 24.25 -7.72 -3.63
C GLY A 404 22.76 -7.71 -3.95
N THR A 405 22.00 -8.34 -3.07
CA THR A 405 20.53 -8.26 -3.03
C THR A 405 20.07 -7.31 -1.94
N MET A 406 19.00 -6.58 -2.22
CA MET A 406 18.34 -5.73 -1.23
C MET A 406 17.64 -6.59 -0.17
N LEU A 407 17.91 -6.31 1.10
CA LEU A 407 17.39 -7.01 2.28
C LEU A 407 16.42 -6.13 3.08
N VAL A 408 15.51 -6.77 3.79
CA VAL A 408 14.66 -6.15 4.83
C VAL A 408 15.06 -6.74 6.19
N GLY A 409 15.28 -5.87 7.18
CA GLY A 409 15.62 -6.25 8.56
C GLY A 409 17.10 -6.44 8.88
N ALA A 410 18.00 -6.54 7.89
CA ALA A 410 19.42 -6.77 8.19
C ALA A 410 20.43 -6.32 7.12
N LYS A 411 21.70 -6.36 7.55
CA LYS A 411 22.92 -6.42 6.76
C LYS A 411 23.84 -7.48 7.41
N PRO A 412 23.64 -8.77 7.09
CA PRO A 412 24.18 -9.88 7.88
C PRO A 412 25.72 -9.94 7.85
N LYS A 413 26.37 -9.50 6.76
CA LYS A 413 27.85 -9.44 6.68
C LYS A 413 28.49 -8.47 7.68
N ALA A 414 27.73 -7.51 8.20
CA ALA A 414 28.19 -6.59 9.23
C ALA A 414 27.68 -6.97 10.64
N GLY A 415 26.87 -8.03 10.78
CA GLY A 415 26.22 -8.38 12.05
C GLY A 415 25.15 -7.36 12.48
N GLN A 416 24.55 -6.65 11.52
CA GLN A 416 23.67 -5.51 11.75
C GLN A 416 22.21 -5.92 11.46
N TYR A 417 21.39 -6.03 12.51
CA TYR A 417 20.01 -6.54 12.44
C TYR A 417 19.03 -5.57 13.10
N PHE A 418 17.76 -5.66 12.74
CA PHE A 418 16.68 -4.85 13.30
C PHE A 418 15.99 -5.57 14.47
N PRO A 419 15.89 -4.98 15.67
CA PRO A 419 15.16 -5.54 16.80
C PRO A 419 13.73 -4.99 16.88
N GLY A 420 12.76 -5.80 16.47
CA GLY A 420 11.34 -5.48 16.48
C GLY A 420 10.68 -5.83 15.17
N ASN A 421 9.71 -5.03 14.72
CA ASN A 421 8.85 -5.39 13.59
C ASN A 421 8.98 -4.40 12.44
N ILE A 422 8.86 -4.94 11.23
CA ILE A 422 8.84 -4.16 9.99
C ILE A 422 7.62 -4.64 9.21
N GLU A 423 6.80 -3.69 8.73
CA GLU A 423 5.58 -3.96 7.99
C GLU A 423 5.49 -3.05 6.76
N ASP A 424 4.70 -3.46 5.78
CA ASP A 424 4.21 -2.59 4.71
C ASP A 424 5.29 -1.99 3.78
N VAL A 425 6.46 -2.64 3.70
CA VAL A 425 7.64 -2.22 2.96
C VAL A 425 7.33 -2.04 1.48
N THR A 426 7.50 -0.82 0.96
CA THR A 426 7.33 -0.51 -0.46
C THR A 426 8.47 0.28 -1.06
N MET A 427 8.77 -0.04 -2.33
CA MET A 427 9.77 0.63 -3.13
C MET A 427 9.14 1.25 -4.38
N TYR A 428 9.56 2.47 -4.71
CA TYR A 428 9.13 3.19 -5.90
C TYR A 428 10.35 3.63 -6.71
N LYS A 429 10.37 3.36 -8.02
CA LYS A 429 11.38 3.89 -8.98
C LYS A 429 11.12 5.37 -9.35
N ARG A 430 10.70 6.16 -8.36
CA ARG A 430 10.39 7.60 -8.48
C ARG A 430 10.49 8.31 -7.13
N VAL A 431 10.50 9.63 -7.19
CA VAL A 431 10.33 10.52 -6.03
C VAL A 431 8.87 10.44 -5.58
N LEU A 432 8.64 10.25 -4.28
CA LEU A 432 7.37 10.53 -3.62
C LEU A 432 7.35 12.01 -3.19
N SER A 433 6.24 12.71 -3.49
CA SER A 433 5.99 14.04 -2.95
C SER A 433 5.58 13.96 -1.47
N ALA A 434 5.78 15.04 -0.71
CA ALA A 434 5.37 15.10 0.70
C ALA A 434 3.89 14.73 0.90
N GLY A 435 3.00 15.21 0.03
CA GLY A 435 1.57 14.87 0.08
C GLY A 435 1.25 13.40 -0.23
N GLU A 436 2.10 12.68 -0.96
CA GLU A 436 1.98 11.23 -1.12
C GLU A 436 2.49 10.50 0.13
N VAL A 437 3.57 10.97 0.76
CA VAL A 437 4.08 10.40 2.02
C VAL A 437 3.06 10.58 3.15
N THR A 438 2.47 11.76 3.31
CA THR A 438 1.38 11.98 4.28
C THR A 438 0.17 11.09 3.99
N LYS A 439 -0.16 10.82 2.72
CA LYS A 439 -1.23 9.86 2.35
C LYS A 439 -0.89 8.41 2.68
N LEU A 440 0.38 8.00 2.58
CA LEU A 440 0.83 6.68 3.02
C LEU A 440 0.75 6.53 4.54
N TYR A 441 1.13 7.57 5.29
CA TYR A 441 1.00 7.60 6.75
C TYR A 441 -0.47 7.58 7.22
N ASN A 442 -1.30 8.51 6.74
CA ASN A 442 -2.68 8.69 7.22
C ASN A 442 -3.61 7.49 6.96
N ARG A 443 -3.27 6.61 6.01
CA ARG A 443 -4.00 5.35 5.80
C ARG A 443 -3.87 4.40 7.00
N GLY A 444 -2.82 4.57 7.79
CA GLY A 444 -2.45 3.72 8.92
C GLY A 444 -1.67 2.48 8.49
N ARG A 445 -1.19 1.74 9.48
CA ARG A 445 -0.76 0.34 9.35
C ARG A 445 -1.96 -0.60 9.22
#